data_AF-A0A178XX01-F1
#
_entry.id   AF-A0A178XX01-F1
#
_cell.length_a   1.000
_cell.length_b   1.000
_cell.length_c   1.000
_cell.angle_alpha   90.00
_cell.angle_beta   90.00
_cell.angle_gamma   90.00
#
_symmetry.space_group_name_H-M   'P 1'
#
loop_
_entity.id
_entity.type
_entity.pdbx_description
1 polymer ?
#
loop_
_entity_poly.entity_id
_entity_poly.type
_entity_poly.pdbx_seq_one_letter_code
_entity_poly.pdbx_strand_id
1 'polypeptide(L)'
;MDAAHKHEQAVAIFDLLEANRFAPVEHGGGPYRLHLELADRRLVMSVTTETGALVLCHHLSLTSFRRLLKDYTLVCESFTNGAARLPPDRLEAIDMGRRAIHNEASALLRERLKSKVEIDEETARRLFTLIHLLVSQTLPAGVD
;
A
#
# COMPACT_ATOMS: atom_id res chain seq x y z
N MET A 1 -15.72 -3.57 -11.22
CA MET A 1 -14.93 -3.90 -10.01
C MET A 1 -15.63 -5.03 -9.31
N ASP A 2 -14.94 -6.18 -9.20
CA ASP A 2 -15.47 -7.38 -8.56
C ASP A 2 -15.76 -7.14 -7.06
N ALA A 3 -16.79 -7.79 -6.53
CA ALA A 3 -17.28 -7.58 -5.16
C ALA A 3 -16.22 -7.95 -4.11
N ALA A 4 -15.44 -9.01 -4.36
CA ALA A 4 -14.32 -9.42 -3.50
C ALA A 4 -13.26 -8.32 -3.39
N HIS A 5 -12.87 -7.73 -4.51
CA HIS A 5 -11.90 -6.63 -4.55
C HIS A 5 -12.38 -5.41 -3.76
N LYS A 6 -13.66 -5.02 -3.90
CA LYS A 6 -14.24 -3.90 -3.13
C LYS A 6 -14.14 -4.16 -1.62
N HIS A 7 -14.37 -5.41 -1.22
CA HIS A 7 -14.29 -5.82 0.16
C HIS A 7 -12.86 -5.75 0.69
N GLU A 8 -11.87 -6.29 -0.04
CA GLU A 8 -10.45 -6.19 0.32
C GLU A 8 -9.98 -4.74 0.45
N GLN A 9 -10.39 -3.87 -0.48
CA GLN A 9 -10.10 -2.45 -0.40
C GLN A 9 -10.75 -1.79 0.83
N ALA A 10 -12.01 -2.12 1.13
CA ALA A 10 -12.70 -1.59 2.31
C ALA A 10 -12.02 -2.03 3.62
N VAL A 11 -11.59 -3.29 3.71
CA VAL A 11 -10.83 -3.82 4.86
C VAL A 11 -9.49 -3.08 4.99
N ALA A 12 -8.73 -2.92 3.90
CA ALA A 12 -7.45 -2.22 3.94
C ALA A 12 -7.60 -0.74 4.36
N ILE A 13 -8.67 -0.06 3.93
CA ILE A 13 -8.98 1.31 4.35
C ILE A 13 -9.36 1.34 5.83
N PHE A 14 -10.21 0.41 6.28
CA PHE A 14 -10.60 0.31 7.69
C PHE A 14 -9.39 0.10 8.60
N ASP A 15 -8.52 -0.85 8.28
CA ASP A 15 -7.30 -1.13 9.03
C ASP A 15 -6.37 0.08 9.13
N LEU A 16 -6.31 0.89 8.06
CA LEU A 16 -5.54 2.14 8.02
C LEU A 16 -6.18 3.23 8.88
N LEU A 17 -7.50 3.37 8.86
CA LEU A 17 -8.20 4.37 9.68
C LEU A 17 -8.16 4.03 11.17
N GLU A 18 -8.27 2.76 11.54
CA GLU A 18 -8.23 2.30 12.94
C GLU A 18 -6.90 2.59 13.63
N ALA A 19 -5.79 2.41 12.91
CA ALA A 19 -4.46 2.58 13.47
C ALA A 19 -3.47 3.09 12.42
N ASN A 20 -3.34 4.41 12.34
CA ASN A 20 -2.28 5.07 11.58
C ASN A 20 -1.59 6.16 12.40
N ARG A 21 -0.36 6.46 12.00
CA ARG A 21 0.36 7.69 12.27
C ARG A 21 0.67 8.33 10.92
N PHE A 22 -0.03 9.41 10.60
CA PHE A 22 0.14 10.15 9.35
C PHE A 22 0.19 11.65 9.63
N ALA A 23 1.38 12.23 9.48
CA ALA A 23 1.59 13.66 9.72
C ALA A 23 2.33 14.29 8.53
N PRO A 24 1.67 15.14 7.72
CA PRO A 24 2.35 15.91 6.70
C PRO A 24 3.44 16.79 7.32
N VAL A 25 4.61 16.81 6.68
CA VAL A 25 5.74 17.63 7.12
C VAL A 25 5.37 19.10 6.97
N GLU A 26 5.78 19.94 7.93
CA GLU A 26 5.51 21.40 7.95
C GLU A 26 4.01 21.78 8.03
N HIS A 27 3.11 20.83 8.29
CA HIS A 27 1.69 21.11 8.50
C HIS A 27 1.20 20.48 9.81
N GLY A 28 0.76 21.33 10.74
CA GLY A 28 0.17 20.91 12.01
C GLY A 28 -1.32 20.62 11.92
N GLY A 29 -1.82 19.78 12.82
CA GLY A 29 -3.26 19.51 12.97
C GLY A 29 -3.71 18.21 12.30
N GLY A 30 -4.94 18.23 11.79
CA GLY A 30 -5.70 17.06 11.35
C GLY A 30 -7.14 17.14 11.88
N PRO A 31 -8.03 16.22 11.48
CA PRO A 31 -7.79 15.07 10.62
C PRO A 31 -7.57 15.46 9.14
N TYR A 32 -6.87 14.58 8.41
CA TYR A 32 -6.59 14.74 6.98
C TYR A 32 -7.43 13.78 6.14
N ARG A 33 -7.73 14.18 4.90
CA ARG A 33 -8.20 13.28 3.85
C ARG A 33 -7.04 12.95 2.92
N LEU A 34 -6.76 11.67 2.73
CA LEU A 34 -5.80 11.16 1.77
C LEU A 34 -6.54 10.61 0.55
N HIS A 35 -6.20 11.11 -0.63
CA HIS A 35 -6.62 10.57 -1.91
C HIS A 35 -5.43 9.93 -2.62
N LEU A 36 -5.63 8.69 -3.10
CA LEU A 36 -4.64 7.92 -3.84
C LEU A 36 -5.18 7.61 -5.23
N GLU A 37 -4.41 7.93 -6.26
CA GLU A 37 -4.75 7.58 -7.65
C GLU A 37 -3.50 7.23 -8.45
N LEU A 38 -3.70 6.56 -9.58
CA LEU A 38 -2.63 6.29 -10.54
C LEU A 38 -2.77 7.21 -11.75
N ALA A 39 -1.71 7.97 -12.03
CA ALA A 39 -1.63 8.85 -13.19
C ALA A 39 -0.23 8.73 -13.81
N ASP A 40 -0.12 8.54 -15.12
CA ASP A 40 1.14 8.47 -15.86
C ASP A 40 2.18 7.51 -15.23
N ARG A 41 1.74 6.32 -14.79
CA ARG A 41 2.56 5.31 -14.09
C ARG A 41 3.17 5.78 -12.75
N ARG A 42 2.59 6.81 -12.14
CA ARG A 42 2.94 7.32 -10.81
C ARG A 42 1.75 7.14 -9.89
N LEU A 43 2.05 6.99 -8.60
CA LEU A 43 1.07 7.14 -7.54
C LEU A 43 0.97 8.62 -7.19
N VAL A 44 -0.20 9.20 -7.36
CA VAL A 44 -0.49 10.56 -6.90
C VAL A 44 -1.13 10.46 -5.52
N MET A 45 -0.52 11.15 -4.56
CA MET A 45 -0.98 11.27 -3.18
C MET A 45 -1.40 12.71 -2.93
N SER A 46 -2.71 12.94 -2.83
CA SER A 46 -3.26 14.26 -2.52
C SER A 46 -3.78 14.27 -1.09
N VAL A 47 -3.30 15.20 -0.28
CA VAL A 47 -3.70 15.36 1.12
C VAL A 47 -4.43 16.67 1.28
N THR A 48 -5.62 16.63 1.86
CA THR A 48 -6.40 17.82 2.20
C THR A 48 -6.79 17.83 3.68
N THR A 49 -7.12 19.00 4.20
CA THR A 49 -7.76 19.12 5.51
C THR A 49 -9.19 18.58 5.44
N GLU A 50 -9.83 18.41 6.60
CA GLU A 50 -11.26 18.08 6.69
C GLU A 50 -12.17 19.11 5.99
N THR A 51 -11.74 20.37 5.88
CA THR A 51 -12.48 21.40 5.14
C THR A 51 -12.19 21.40 3.63
N GLY A 52 -11.30 20.53 3.16
CA GLY A 52 -10.94 20.38 1.75
C GLY A 52 -9.80 21.29 1.28
N ALA A 53 -9.14 22.02 2.20
CA ALA A 53 -7.97 22.82 1.84
C ALA A 53 -6.78 21.91 1.49
N LEU A 54 -6.09 22.19 0.39
CA LEU A 54 -4.95 21.40 -0.06
C LEU A 54 -3.77 21.56 0.92
N VAL A 55 -3.23 20.45 1.40
CA VAL A 55 -2.03 20.39 2.24
C VAL A 55 -0.81 20.05 1.40
N LEU A 56 -0.89 18.97 0.62
CA LEU A 56 0.15 18.62 -0.36
C LEU A 56 -0.42 17.76 -1.48
N CYS A 57 0.30 17.77 -2.61
CA CYS A 57 0.14 16.80 -3.69
C CYS A 57 1.52 16.24 -4.03
N HIS A 58 1.70 14.94 -3.92
CA HIS A 58 2.97 14.27 -4.18
C HIS A 58 2.83 13.19 -5.25
N HIS A 59 3.69 13.24 -6.27
CA HIS A 59 3.75 12.24 -7.32
C HIS A 59 4.92 11.29 -7.02
N LEU A 60 4.60 10.10 -6.53
CA LEU A 60 5.56 9.05 -6.22
C LEU A 60 5.77 8.17 -7.45
N SER A 61 7.02 8.07 -7.91
CA SER A 61 7.39 7.11 -8.96
C SER A 61 7.29 5.68 -8.43
N LEU A 62 6.57 4.82 -9.16
CA LEU A 62 6.42 3.40 -8.81
C LEU A 62 7.57 2.54 -9.36
N THR A 63 8.53 3.10 -10.10
CA THR A 63 9.63 2.33 -10.68
C THR A 63 10.41 1.52 -9.65
N SER A 64 10.75 2.09 -8.49
CA SER A 64 11.47 1.37 -7.42
C SER A 64 10.59 0.36 -6.68
N PHE A 65 9.27 0.40 -6.85
CA PHE A 65 8.32 -0.51 -6.22
C PHE A 65 7.92 -1.68 -7.11
N ARG A 66 8.23 -1.66 -8.42
CA ARG A 66 7.77 -2.67 -9.38
C ARG A 66 8.09 -4.10 -8.96
N ARG A 67 9.34 -4.36 -8.55
CA ARG A 67 9.77 -5.68 -8.07
C ARG A 67 8.94 -6.11 -6.86
N LEU A 68 8.83 -5.24 -5.86
CA LEU A 68 8.11 -5.52 -4.62
C LEU A 68 6.63 -5.79 -4.86
N LEU A 69 5.98 -5.00 -5.72
CA LEU A 69 4.58 -5.21 -6.09
C LEU A 69 4.38 -6.56 -6.78
N LYS A 70 5.26 -6.91 -7.73
CA LYS A 70 5.21 -8.19 -8.44
C LYS A 70 5.45 -9.37 -7.50
N ASP A 71 6.50 -9.31 -6.69
CA ASP A 71 6.85 -10.36 -5.72
C ASP A 71 5.72 -10.54 -4.69
N TYR A 72 5.10 -9.43 -4.26
CA TYR A 72 3.96 -9.45 -3.35
C TYR A 72 2.72 -10.11 -3.96
N THR A 73 2.40 -9.82 -5.23
CA THR A 73 1.33 -10.53 -5.93
C THR A 73 1.60 -12.03 -5.98
N LEU A 74 2.82 -12.43 -6.38
CA LEU A 74 3.18 -13.84 -6.53
C LEU A 74 3.10 -14.62 -5.21
N VAL A 75 3.56 -14.03 -4.11
CA VAL A 75 3.51 -14.69 -2.80
C VAL A 75 2.08 -14.82 -2.28
N CYS A 76 1.22 -13.81 -2.52
CA CYS A 76 -0.20 -13.88 -2.18
C CYS A 76 -0.92 -14.96 -3.00
N GLU A 77 -0.67 -15.05 -4.30
CA GLU A 77 -1.21 -16.11 -5.16
C GLU A 77 -0.73 -17.50 -4.70
N SER A 78 0.56 -17.62 -4.35
CA SER A 78 1.13 -18.86 -3.83
C SER A 78 0.47 -19.31 -2.52
N PHE A 79 0.20 -18.36 -1.62
CA PHE A 79 -0.52 -18.62 -0.38
C PHE A 79 -1.95 -19.09 -0.66
N THR A 80 -2.72 -18.34 -1.47
CA THR A 80 -4.11 -18.67 -1.81
C THR A 80 -4.23 -20.03 -2.49
N ASN A 81 -3.37 -20.34 -3.46
CA ASN A 81 -3.35 -21.63 -4.15
C ASN A 81 -2.93 -22.79 -3.24
N GLY A 82 -2.08 -22.51 -2.24
CA GLY A 82 -1.54 -23.48 -1.31
C GLY A 82 -2.41 -23.72 -0.08
N ALA A 83 -3.23 -22.77 0.36
CA ALA A 83 -3.91 -22.77 1.65
C ALA A 83 -4.76 -24.02 1.92
N ALA A 84 -5.36 -24.60 0.88
CA ALA A 84 -6.19 -25.80 1.01
C ALA A 84 -5.41 -27.13 0.90
N ARG A 85 -4.11 -27.09 0.53
CA ARG A 85 -3.35 -28.28 0.10
C ARG A 85 -2.00 -28.44 0.78
N LEU A 86 -1.35 -27.35 1.16
CA LEU A 86 -0.02 -27.35 1.74
C LEU A 86 -0.08 -27.60 3.25
N PRO A 87 0.93 -28.30 3.80
CA PRO A 87 1.05 -28.45 5.25
C PRO A 87 1.37 -27.09 5.92
N PRO A 88 1.06 -26.92 7.22
CA PRO A 88 1.18 -25.64 7.92
C PRO A 88 2.58 -25.01 7.87
N ASP A 89 3.64 -25.81 7.95
CA ASP A 89 5.04 -25.37 7.89
C ASP A 89 5.37 -24.69 6.55
N ARG A 90 4.82 -25.21 5.45
CA ARG A 90 4.98 -24.62 4.12
C ARG A 90 4.20 -23.31 3.97
N LEU A 91 3.00 -23.24 4.54
CA LEU A 91 2.21 -22.00 4.55
C LEU A 91 2.89 -20.91 5.39
N GLU A 92 3.45 -21.28 6.54
CA GLU A 92 4.21 -20.36 7.39
C GLU A 92 5.45 -19.81 6.66
N ALA A 93 6.18 -20.65 5.92
CA ALA A 93 7.31 -20.20 5.12
C ALA A 93 6.92 -19.19 4.03
N ILE A 94 5.78 -19.40 3.36
CA ILE A 94 5.22 -18.44 2.38
C ILE A 94 4.86 -17.13 3.07
N ASP A 95 4.18 -17.22 4.22
CA ASP A 95 3.75 -16.05 4.98
C ASP A 95 4.93 -15.24 5.56
N MET A 96 6.02 -15.92 5.95
CA MET A 96 7.28 -15.25 6.29
C MET A 96 7.85 -14.47 5.09
N GLY A 97 7.85 -15.06 3.89
CA GLY A 97 8.25 -14.37 2.66
C GLY A 97 7.38 -13.14 2.38
N ARG A 98 6.06 -13.28 2.56
CA ARG A 98 5.09 -12.17 2.43
C ARG A 98 5.39 -11.03 3.41
N ARG A 99 5.68 -11.36 4.67
CA ARG A 99 6.08 -10.36 5.69
C ARG A 99 7.39 -9.66 5.32
N ALA A 100 8.38 -10.40 4.82
CA ALA A 100 9.66 -9.81 4.41
C ALA A 100 9.48 -8.76 3.29
N ILE A 101 8.64 -9.07 2.29
CA ILE A 101 8.31 -8.13 1.20
C ILE A 101 7.60 -6.89 1.75
N HIS A 102 6.64 -7.08 2.66
CA HIS A 102 5.97 -5.96 3.35
C HIS A 102 6.95 -5.05 4.08
N ASN A 103 7.89 -5.62 4.84
CA ASN A 103 8.88 -4.85 5.59
C ASN A 103 9.78 -4.04 4.64
N GLU A 104 10.26 -4.66 3.56
CA GLU A 104 11.08 -3.98 2.55
C GLU A 104 10.30 -2.84 1.87
N ALA A 105 9.05 -3.10 1.46
CA ALA A 105 8.20 -2.10 0.82
C ALA A 105 7.83 -0.95 1.76
N SER A 106 7.58 -1.25 3.04
CA SER A 106 7.26 -0.25 4.07
C SER A 106 8.44 0.66 4.35
N ALA A 107 9.66 0.08 4.46
CA ALA A 107 10.88 0.84 4.62
C ALA A 107 11.15 1.76 3.42
N LEU A 108 10.97 1.24 2.19
CA LEU A 108 11.11 2.04 0.97
C LEU A 108 10.07 3.16 0.90
N LEU A 109 8.81 2.88 1.23
CA LEU A 109 7.74 3.90 1.21
C LEU A 109 8.03 5.02 2.20
N ARG A 110 8.47 4.69 3.42
CA ARG A 110 8.88 5.67 4.44
C ARG A 110 10.03 6.54 3.94
N GLU A 111 11.07 5.93 3.37
CA GLU A 111 12.23 6.66 2.84
C GLU A 111 11.83 7.60 1.71
N ARG A 112 10.92 7.18 0.81
CA ARG A 112 10.43 8.03 -0.29
C ARG A 112 9.54 9.17 0.18
N LEU A 113 8.81 8.99 1.29
CA LEU A 113 7.86 9.98 1.81
C LEU A 113 8.43 10.86 2.92
N LYS A 114 9.60 10.58 3.47
CA LYS A 114 10.14 11.25 4.67
C LYS A 114 10.18 12.78 4.64
N SER A 115 10.29 13.38 3.46
CA SER A 115 10.30 14.85 3.29
C SER A 115 8.91 15.45 3.02
N LYS A 116 7.85 14.64 3.06
CA LYS A 116 6.48 14.99 2.69
C LYS A 116 5.49 14.61 3.79
N VAL A 117 5.62 13.39 4.31
CA VAL A 117 4.75 12.85 5.37
C VAL A 117 5.58 11.95 6.27
N GLU A 118 5.46 12.18 7.58
CA GLU A 118 5.92 11.27 8.61
C GLU A 118 4.89 10.16 8.82
N ILE A 119 5.33 8.92 8.61
CA ILE A 119 4.55 7.71 8.88
C ILE A 119 5.40 6.69 9.63
N ASP A 120 4.75 5.91 10.50
CA ASP A 120 5.38 4.74 11.13
C ASP A 120 5.38 3.52 10.19
N GLU A 121 6.04 2.45 10.63
CA GLU A 121 6.18 1.20 9.87
C GLU A 121 4.84 0.53 9.59
N GLU A 122 3.96 0.49 10.59
CA GLU A 122 2.64 -0.13 10.50
C GLU A 122 1.70 0.63 9.55
N THR A 123 1.75 1.96 9.54
CA THR A 123 1.03 2.81 8.58
C THR A 123 1.57 2.61 7.17
N ALA A 124 2.90 2.56 7.01
CA ALA A 124 3.53 2.31 5.72
C ALA A 124 3.14 0.94 5.13
N ARG A 125 3.05 -0.09 5.98
CA ARG A 125 2.63 -1.44 5.57
C ARG A 125 1.18 -1.45 5.07
N ARG A 126 0.28 -0.80 5.80
CA ARG A 126 -1.14 -0.67 5.40
C ARG A 126 -1.31 0.16 4.12
N LEU A 127 -0.56 1.26 3.99
CA LEU A 127 -0.52 2.05 2.76
C LEU A 127 0.00 1.23 1.58
N PHE A 128 1.05 0.43 1.77
CA PHE A 128 1.56 -0.45 0.71
C PHE A 128 0.50 -1.47 0.26
N THR A 129 -0.24 -2.09 1.19
CA THR A 129 -1.38 -2.97 0.85
C THR A 129 -2.40 -2.24 -0.02
N LEU A 130 -2.81 -1.03 0.38
CA LEU A 130 -3.80 -0.24 -0.37
C LEU A 130 -3.28 0.17 -1.77
N ILE A 131 -1.99 0.53 -1.86
CA ILE A 131 -1.31 0.84 -3.13
C ILE A 131 -1.25 -0.41 -4.03
N HIS A 132 -0.93 -1.58 -3.48
CA HIS A 132 -0.90 -2.84 -4.22
C HIS A 132 -2.28 -3.17 -4.79
N LEU A 133 -3.35 -3.02 -4.00
CA LEU A 133 -4.72 -3.19 -4.45
C LEU A 133 -5.08 -2.18 -5.55
N LEU A 134 -4.61 -0.93 -5.46
CA LEU A 134 -4.83 0.09 -6.49
C LEU A 134 -4.09 -0.25 -7.79
N VAL A 135 -2.82 -0.65 -7.71
CA VAL A 135 -1.99 -0.99 -8.89
C VAL A 135 -2.50 -2.23 -9.60
N SER A 136 -2.86 -3.26 -8.85
CA SER A 136 -3.33 -4.54 -9.40
C SER A 136 -4.67 -4.41 -10.14
N GLN A 137 -5.44 -3.35 -9.88
CA GLN A 137 -6.65 -3.03 -10.65
C GLN A 137 -6.34 -2.41 -12.02
N THR A 138 -5.30 -1.58 -12.08
CA THR A 138 -5.05 -0.70 -13.24
C THR A 138 -4.04 -1.28 -14.23
N LEU A 139 -3.17 -2.18 -13.78
CA LEU A 139 -2.19 -2.85 -14.63
C LEU A 139 -2.46 -4.36 -14.64
N PRO A 140 -3.03 -4.95 -15.72
CA PRO A 140 -3.08 -6.40 -15.86
C PRO A 140 -1.65 -6.95 -15.90
N ALA A 141 -1.46 -8.16 -15.36
CA ALA A 141 -0.17 -8.83 -15.33
C ALA A 141 0.46 -8.87 -16.74
N GLY A 142 1.57 -8.15 -16.93
CA GLY A 142 2.36 -8.22 -18.17
C GLY A 142 2.58 -6.92 -18.95
N VAL A 143 2.89 -5.80 -18.28
CA VAL A 143 3.50 -4.64 -18.97
C VAL A 143 4.79 -4.27 -18.28
N ASP A 144 5.90 -4.77 -18.83
CA ASP A 144 7.28 -4.36 -18.51
C ASP A 144 7.56 -2.89 -18.93
#